data_AF-A0A351JA96-F1
#
_entry.id   AF-A0A351JA96-F1
#
_cell.length_a   1.000
_cell.length_b   1.000
_cell.length_c   1.000
_cell.angle_alpha   90.00
_cell.angle_beta   90.00
_cell.angle_gamma   90.00
#
_symmetry.space_group_name_H-M   'P 1'
#
loop_
_entity.id
_entity.type
_entity.pdbx_description
1 polymer ?
#
loop_
_entity_poly.entity_id
_entity_poly.type
_entity_poly.pdbx_seq_one_letter_code
_entity_poly.pdbx_strand_id
1 'polypeptide(L)'
;FFGFFCVLMYLFFRSRTGLAMLAVGSNPEYAASSGINIRKMRYTGVIMSTVLGAIGIIVYAQSYGFLQLYNAPLYMAFPAIAAILIGGATLRKATISQVIIGSILFFTLLTTALPVVQTVLDGSEVGGGISEIARMIIQNGAILYALTRVGRR
;
A
#
# COMPACT_ATOMS: atom_id res chain seq x y z
N PHE A 1 -1.29 7.34 14.03
CA PHE A 1 -0.10 7.19 13.15
C PHE A 1 -0.45 7.32 11.67
N PHE A 2 -1.27 6.42 11.10
CA PHE A 2 -1.64 6.42 9.67
C PHE A 2 -2.23 7.75 9.15
N GLY A 3 -3.18 8.34 9.87
CA GLY A 3 -3.81 9.61 9.47
C GLY A 3 -2.83 10.80 9.42
N PHE A 4 -1.85 10.85 10.33
CA PHE A 4 -0.81 11.88 10.35
C PHE A 4 0.05 11.83 9.07
N PHE A 5 0.50 10.63 8.68
CA PHE A 5 1.26 10.45 7.44
C PHE A 5 0.44 10.74 6.18
N CYS A 6 -0.85 10.40 6.17
CA CYS A 6 -1.74 10.78 5.06
C CYS A 6 -1.87 12.30 4.92
N VAL A 7 -2.05 13.02 6.03
CA VAL A 7 -2.13 14.49 6.03
C VAL A 7 -0.79 15.12 5.62
N LEU A 8 0.33 14.60 6.13
CA LEU A 8 1.66 15.07 5.77
C LEU A 8 1.92 14.89 4.27
N MET A 9 1.55 13.74 3.70
CA MET A 9 1.71 13.49 2.28
C MET A 9 0.74 14.31 1.42
N TYR A 10 -0.47 14.57 1.91
CA TYR A 10 -1.42 15.49 1.29
C TYR A 10 -0.86 16.91 1.18
N LEU A 11 -0.27 17.42 2.27
CA LEU A 11 0.39 18.71 2.28
C LEU A 11 1.63 18.73 1.36
N PHE A 12 2.41 17.64 1.33
CA PHE A 12 3.56 17.52 0.44
C PHE A 12 3.16 17.60 -1.03
N PHE A 13 2.12 16.89 -1.46
CA PHE A 13 1.63 16.98 -2.84
C PHE A 13 1.08 18.35 -3.23
N ARG A 14 0.67 19.16 -2.25
CA ARG A 14 0.22 20.56 -2.47
C ARG A 14 1.35 21.58 -2.45
N SER A 15 2.56 21.17 -2.06
CA SER A 15 3.76 22.02 -2.09
C SER A 15 4.29 22.22 -3.52
N ARG A 16 5.08 23.29 -3.73
CA ARG A 16 5.71 23.58 -5.04
C ARG A 16 6.55 22.41 -5.56
N THR A 17 7.24 21.69 -4.66
CA THR A 17 8.04 20.51 -5.01
C THR A 17 7.17 19.30 -5.34
N GLY A 18 6.04 19.10 -4.64
CA GLY A 18 5.10 18.00 -4.94
C GLY A 18 4.41 18.17 -6.28
N LEU A 19 3.96 19.38 -6.61
CA LEU A 19 3.36 19.72 -7.90
C LEU A 19 4.36 19.59 -9.07
N ALA A 20 5.59 20.07 -8.87
CA ALA A 20 6.65 19.91 -9.88
C ALA A 20 7.02 18.43 -10.11
N MET A 21 6.94 17.59 -9.07
CA MET A 21 7.17 16.15 -9.19
C MET A 21 6.07 15.47 -9.99
N LEU A 22 4.81 15.81 -9.74
CA LEU A 22 3.66 15.33 -10.51
C LEU A 22 3.74 15.74 -11.99
N ALA A 23 4.15 16.98 -12.26
CA ALA A 23 4.36 17.47 -13.62
C ALA A 23 5.43 16.65 -14.37
N VAL A 24 6.59 16.42 -13.74
CA VAL A 24 7.67 15.57 -14.28
C VAL A 24 7.20 14.12 -14.49
N GLY A 25 6.36 13.58 -13.61
CA GLY A 25 5.79 12.24 -13.75
C GLY A 25 4.78 12.10 -14.90
N SER A 26 4.09 13.20 -15.25
CA SER A 26 3.09 13.20 -16.33
C SER A 26 3.70 13.36 -17.72
N ASN A 27 4.64 14.31 -17.89
CA ASN A 27 5.39 14.49 -19.12
C ASN A 27 6.76 15.12 -18.83
N PRO A 28 7.86 14.34 -18.88
CA PRO A 28 9.19 14.84 -18.55
C PRO A 28 9.69 15.88 -19.56
N GLU A 29 9.33 15.78 -20.84
CA GLU A 29 9.78 16.73 -21.86
C GLU A 29 9.14 18.11 -21.66
N TYR A 30 7.86 18.14 -21.32
CA TYR A 30 7.13 19.37 -20.98
C TYR A 30 7.64 20.02 -19.69
N ALA A 31 8.06 19.21 -18.72
CA ALA A 31 8.67 19.71 -17.49
C ALA A 31 10.07 20.29 -17.71
N ALA A 32 10.86 19.68 -18.62
CA ALA A 32 12.17 20.19 -19.01
C ALA A 32 12.07 21.55 -19.72
N SER A 33 11.13 21.70 -20.66
CA SER A 33 10.90 22.97 -21.36
C SER A 33 10.39 24.08 -20.43
N SER A 34 9.73 23.71 -19.33
CA SER A 34 9.28 24.62 -18.27
C SER A 34 10.37 24.99 -17.25
N GLY A 35 11.62 24.54 -17.44
CA GLY A 35 12.76 24.86 -16.56
C GLY A 35 12.85 24.00 -15.29
N ILE A 36 12.07 22.92 -15.17
CA ILE A 36 12.12 22.02 -14.01
C ILE A 36 13.24 20.99 -14.20
N ASN A 37 14.14 20.89 -13.23
CA ASN A 37 15.22 19.90 -13.27
C ASN A 37 14.69 18.49 -12.96
N ILE A 38 14.47 17.70 -14.01
CA ILE A 38 13.94 16.32 -13.95
C ILE A 38 14.76 15.42 -13.00
N ARG A 39 16.10 15.51 -13.04
CA ARG A 39 16.96 14.66 -12.20
C ARG A 39 16.76 14.97 -10.73
N LYS A 40 16.74 16.25 -10.36
CA LYS A 40 16.53 16.68 -8.98
C LYS A 40 15.18 16.22 -8.44
N MET A 41 14.13 16.31 -9.25
CA MET A 41 12.80 15.84 -8.87
C MET A 41 12.75 14.31 -8.71
N ARG A 42 13.39 13.55 -9.60
CA ARG A 42 13.50 12.08 -9.47
C ARG A 42 14.24 11.68 -8.20
N TYR A 43 15.41 12.26 -7.91
CA TYR A 43 16.17 11.95 -6.70
C TYR A 43 15.38 12.27 -5.43
N THR A 44 14.75 13.44 -5.38
CA THR A 44 13.92 13.83 -4.24
C THR A 44 12.76 12.84 -4.04
N GLY A 45 12.17 12.33 -5.13
CA GLY A 45 11.09 11.34 -5.06
C GLY A 45 11.55 9.98 -4.55
N VAL A 46 12.70 9.51 -5.03
CA VAL A 46 13.30 8.26 -4.54
C VAL A 46 13.64 8.39 -3.05
N ILE A 47 14.33 9.46 -2.65
CA ILE A 47 14.71 9.70 -1.25
C ILE A 47 13.46 9.75 -0.36
N MET A 48 12.43 10.51 -0.74
CA MET A 48 11.19 10.59 0.04
C MET A 48 10.47 9.25 0.13
N SER A 49 10.42 8.48 -0.96
CA SER A 49 9.81 7.13 -0.97
C SER A 49 10.56 6.17 -0.05
N THR A 50 11.90 6.18 -0.10
CA THR A 50 12.74 5.33 0.76
C THR A 50 12.60 5.70 2.23
N VAL A 51 12.60 7.00 2.57
CA VAL A 51 12.44 7.47 3.95
C VAL A 51 11.07 7.09 4.51
N LEU A 52 10.00 7.31 3.75
CA LEU A 52 8.64 6.92 4.17
C LEU A 52 8.49 5.40 4.30
N GLY A 53 9.09 4.64 3.38
CA GLY A 53 9.15 3.18 3.46
C GLY A 53 9.90 2.69 4.70
N ALA A 54 11.06 3.26 4.99
CA ALA A 54 11.86 2.92 6.17
C ALA A 54 11.10 3.18 7.48
N ILE A 55 10.45 4.35 7.60
CA ILE A 55 9.61 4.67 8.76
C ILE A 55 8.48 3.65 8.92
N GLY A 56 7.83 3.27 7.82
CA GLY A 56 6.76 2.27 7.87
C GLY A 56 7.24 0.88 8.31
N ILE A 57 8.43 0.44 7.85
CA ILE A 57 9.03 -0.84 8.28
C ILE A 57 9.37 -0.81 9.77
N ILE A 58 9.91 0.30 10.27
CA ILE A 58 10.26 0.45 11.69
C ILE A 58 9.01 0.35 12.57
N VAL A 59 7.94 1.05 12.21
CA VAL A 59 6.68 0.99 12.96
C VAL A 59 6.03 -0.39 12.88
N TYR A 60 6.11 -1.05 11.73
CA TYR A 60 5.67 -2.45 11.62
C TYR A 60 6.47 -3.37 12.54
N ALA A 61 7.79 -3.26 12.56
CA ALA A 61 8.67 -4.07 13.41
C ALA A 61 8.40 -3.85 14.91
N GLN A 62 8.05 -2.62 15.32
CA GLN A 62 7.67 -2.33 16.70
C GLN A 62 6.41 -3.09 17.15
N SER A 63 5.43 -3.29 16.26
CA SER A 63 4.21 -4.04 16.60
C SER A 63 4.46 -5.54 16.88
N TYR A 64 5.53 -6.13 16.34
CA TYR A 64 5.84 -7.55 16.53
C TYR A 64 6.86 -7.80 17.66
N GLY A 65 7.61 -6.78 18.10
CA GLY A 65 8.63 -6.93 19.14
C GLY A 65 9.93 -7.58 18.65
N PHE A 66 10.06 -7.90 17.36
CA PHE A 66 11.27 -8.45 16.73
C PHE A 66 11.45 -7.94 15.30
N LEU A 67 12.71 -7.79 14.88
CA LEU A 67 13.08 -7.35 13.53
C LEU A 67 13.21 -8.57 12.59
N GLN A 68 12.16 -8.86 11.81
CA GLN A 68 12.20 -9.93 10.82
C GLN A 68 12.76 -9.43 9.48
N LEU A 69 14.09 -9.25 9.39
CA LEU A 69 14.75 -8.64 8.22
C LEU A 69 14.49 -9.36 6.88
N TYR A 70 14.29 -10.68 6.90
CA TYR A 70 14.17 -11.48 5.67
C TYR A 70 12.79 -11.38 5.01
N ASN A 71 11.74 -11.43 5.83
CA ASN A 71 10.37 -11.53 5.36
C ASN A 71 9.57 -10.23 5.58
N ALA A 72 10.02 -9.31 6.44
CA ALA A 72 9.31 -8.06 6.71
C ALA A 72 9.09 -7.18 5.47
N PRO A 73 10.05 -7.04 4.52
CA PRO A 73 9.81 -6.24 3.32
C PRO A 73 8.65 -6.80 2.49
N LEU A 74 8.58 -8.13 2.37
CA LEU A 74 7.54 -8.82 1.60
C LEU A 74 6.17 -8.70 2.28
N TYR A 75 6.09 -8.98 3.58
CA TYR A 75 4.83 -8.89 4.32
C TYR A 75 4.31 -7.47 4.52
N MET A 76 5.12 -6.43 4.27
CA MET A 76 4.68 -5.04 4.29
C MET A 76 4.33 -4.52 2.90
N ALA A 77 5.17 -4.78 1.89
CA ALA A 77 5.01 -4.19 0.56
C ALA A 77 3.81 -4.77 -0.20
N PHE A 78 3.60 -6.08 -0.14
CA PHE A 78 2.53 -6.74 -0.91
C PHE A 78 1.12 -6.34 -0.43
N PRO A 79 0.80 -6.38 0.87
CA PRO A 79 -0.48 -5.90 1.37
C PRO A 79 -0.72 -4.41 1.10
N ALA A 80 0.33 -3.58 1.18
CA ALA A 80 0.23 -2.16 0.88
C ALA A 80 -0.16 -1.90 -0.58
N ILE A 81 0.49 -2.60 -1.53
CA ILE A 81 0.17 -2.51 -2.96
C ILE A 81 -1.25 -3.03 -3.21
N ALA A 82 -1.62 -4.18 -2.62
CA ALA A 82 -2.95 -4.75 -2.76
C ALA A 82 -4.06 -3.83 -2.23
N ALA A 83 -3.86 -3.22 -1.06
CA ALA A 83 -4.81 -2.28 -0.47
C ALA A 83 -5.04 -1.06 -1.37
N ILE A 84 -3.98 -0.46 -1.91
CA ILE A 84 -4.06 0.70 -2.80
C ILE A 84 -4.80 0.34 -4.11
N LEU A 85 -4.55 -0.85 -4.65
CA LEU A 85 -5.23 -1.35 -5.86
C LEU A 85 -6.70 -1.65 -5.63
N ILE A 86 -7.06 -2.25 -4.48
CA ILE A 86 -8.46 -2.47 -4.09
C ILE A 86 -9.20 -1.13 -3.93
N GLY A 87 -8.51 -0.10 -3.44
CA GLY A 87 -9.00 1.28 -3.39
C GLY A 87 -9.24 1.94 -4.75
N GLY A 88 -8.89 1.27 -5.86
CA GLY A 88 -9.14 1.75 -7.23
C GLY A 88 -8.01 2.59 -7.82
N ALA A 89 -6.82 2.57 -7.22
CA ALA A 89 -5.64 3.21 -7.81
C ALA A 89 -5.12 2.46 -9.04
N THR A 90 -4.54 3.20 -9.97
CA THR A 90 -3.87 2.67 -11.16
C THR A 90 -2.37 2.92 -11.06
N LEU A 91 -1.54 2.10 -11.72
CA LEU A 91 -0.08 2.28 -11.82
C LEU A 91 0.35 3.71 -12.19
N ARG A 92 -0.47 4.38 -13.01
CA ARG A 92 -0.25 5.73 -13.55
C ARG A 92 -0.81 6.86 -12.69
N LYS A 93 -1.79 6.58 -11.82
CA LYS A 93 -2.45 7.55 -10.94
C LYS A 93 -2.89 6.86 -9.65
N ALA A 94 -2.30 7.29 -8.55
CA ALA A 94 -2.72 6.96 -7.20
C ALA A 94 -3.05 8.26 -6.45
N THR A 95 -4.24 8.35 -5.86
CA THR A 95 -4.64 9.48 -5.00
C THR A 95 -4.69 9.05 -3.55
N ILE A 96 -4.50 10.01 -2.64
CA ILE A 96 -4.55 9.74 -1.19
C ILE A 96 -5.93 9.22 -0.75
N SER A 97 -7.01 9.65 -1.41
CA SER A 97 -8.34 9.11 -1.17
C SER A 97 -8.44 7.62 -1.46
N GLN A 98 -7.82 7.14 -2.55
CA GLN A 98 -7.76 5.71 -2.89
C GLN A 98 -6.92 4.94 -1.87
N VAL A 99 -5.84 5.52 -1.36
CA VAL A 99 -5.01 4.90 -0.30
C VAL A 99 -5.81 4.73 0.99
N ILE A 100 -6.57 5.75 1.41
CA ILE A 100 -7.38 5.71 2.64
C ILE A 100 -8.51 4.68 2.48
N ILE A 101 -9.29 4.77 1.41
CA ILE A 101 -10.41 3.85 1.14
C ILE A 101 -9.87 2.41 0.99
N GLY A 102 -8.81 2.23 0.22
CA GLY A 102 -8.18 0.93 -0.01
C GLY A 102 -7.63 0.28 1.26
N SER A 103 -6.99 1.07 2.14
CA SER A 103 -6.49 0.56 3.43
C SER A 103 -7.64 0.12 4.32
N ILE A 104 -8.70 0.91 4.42
CA ILE A 104 -9.89 0.56 5.22
C ILE A 104 -10.54 -0.71 4.64
N LEU A 105 -10.80 -0.76 3.34
CA LEU A 105 -11.41 -1.92 2.70
C LEU A 105 -10.58 -3.19 2.88
N PHE A 106 -9.26 -3.10 2.73
CA PHE A 106 -8.38 -4.25 2.89
C PHE A 106 -8.35 -4.77 4.32
N PHE A 107 -8.22 -3.89 5.32
CA PHE A 107 -8.24 -4.30 6.72
C PHE A 107 -9.62 -4.80 7.16
N THR A 108 -10.70 -4.21 6.67
CA THR A 108 -12.06 -4.70 6.91
C THR A 108 -12.22 -6.10 6.32
N LEU A 109 -11.79 -6.34 5.08
CA LEU A 109 -11.84 -7.65 4.44
C LEU A 109 -11.06 -8.69 5.26
N LEU A 110 -9.85 -8.35 5.73
CA LEU A 110 -9.05 -9.24 6.59
C LEU A 110 -9.70 -9.50 7.96
N THR A 111 -10.40 -8.53 8.51
CA THR A 111 -11.05 -8.65 9.82
C THR A 111 -12.35 -9.46 9.72
N THR A 112 -13.11 -9.27 8.65
CA THR A 112 -14.36 -10.02 8.39
C THR A 112 -14.10 -11.42 7.83
N ALA A 113 -12.91 -11.69 7.29
CA ALA A 113 -12.55 -13.03 6.82
C ALA A 113 -12.62 -14.08 7.93
N LEU A 114 -12.21 -13.75 9.16
CA LEU A 114 -12.25 -14.65 10.32
C LEU A 114 -13.67 -15.11 10.70
N PRO A 115 -14.65 -14.21 10.96
CA PRO A 115 -16.01 -14.63 11.28
C PRO A 115 -16.70 -15.32 10.09
N VAL A 116 -16.43 -14.89 8.84
CA VAL A 116 -17.01 -15.54 7.66
C VAL A 116 -16.54 -17.00 7.55
N VAL A 117 -15.24 -17.25 7.76
CA VAL A 117 -14.70 -18.60 7.78
C VAL A 117 -15.31 -19.41 8.92
N GLN A 118 -15.47 -18.84 10.12
CA GLN A 118 -16.12 -19.55 11.23
C GLN A 118 -17.57 -19.92 10.93
N THR A 119 -18.37 -19.01 10.37
CA THR A 119 -19.79 -19.29 10.02
C THR A 119 -19.95 -20.30 8.87
N VAL A 120 -18.97 -20.41 7.98
CA VAL A 120 -18.93 -21.44 6.93
C VAL A 120 -18.45 -22.78 7.50
N LEU A 121 -17.60 -22.76 8.53
CA LEU A 121 -17.05 -23.94 9.20
C LEU A 121 -17.92 -24.48 10.35
N ASP A 122 -19.04 -23.83 10.71
CA ASP A 122 -20.06 -24.42 11.60
C ASP A 122 -20.70 -25.72 11.01
N GLY A 123 -20.38 -26.08 9.76
CA GLY A 123 -20.64 -27.41 9.17
C GLY A 123 -19.47 -28.41 9.22
N SER A 124 -18.32 -28.05 9.80
CA SER A 124 -17.12 -28.90 9.87
C SER A 124 -16.35 -28.63 11.17
N GLU A 125 -16.57 -29.51 12.16
CA GLU A 125 -16.00 -29.53 13.50
C GLU A 125 -14.46 -29.73 13.54
N VAL A 126 -13.68 -28.92 12.83
CA VAL A 126 -12.22 -29.06 12.79
C VAL A 126 -11.53 -27.75 13.14
N GLY A 127 -11.28 -27.61 14.44
CA GLY A 127 -10.10 -27.02 15.08
C GLY A 127 -9.56 -25.68 14.57
N GLY A 128 -9.38 -24.73 15.48
CA GLY A 128 -8.88 -23.36 15.24
C GLY A 128 -7.56 -23.19 14.45
N GLY A 129 -6.89 -24.27 14.03
CA GLY A 129 -5.77 -24.23 13.08
C GLY A 129 -6.19 -24.02 11.62
N ILE A 130 -7.34 -24.54 11.18
CA ILE A 130 -7.81 -24.37 9.78
C ILE A 130 -8.27 -22.93 9.52
N SER A 131 -8.84 -22.28 10.54
CA SER A 131 -9.30 -20.89 10.41
C SER A 131 -8.15 -19.92 10.13
N GLU A 132 -6.96 -20.13 10.73
CA GLU A 132 -5.81 -19.28 10.47
C GLU A 132 -5.20 -19.56 9.08
N ILE A 133 -5.17 -20.82 8.66
CA ILE A 133 -4.73 -21.22 7.31
C ILE A 133 -5.68 -20.63 6.26
N ALA A 134 -7.00 -20.72 6.47
CA ALA A 134 -8.00 -20.14 5.59
C ALA A 134 -7.85 -18.61 5.50
N ARG A 135 -7.60 -17.94 6.62
CA ARG A 135 -7.29 -16.50 6.66
C ARG A 135 -6.04 -16.15 5.86
N MET A 136 -4.96 -16.93 6.00
CA MET A 136 -3.74 -16.74 5.19
C MET A 136 -4.00 -16.95 3.70
N ILE A 137 -4.83 -17.94 3.32
CA ILE A 137 -5.21 -18.20 1.92
C ILE A 137 -6.02 -17.02 1.37
N ILE A 138 -7.01 -16.53 2.10
CA ILE A 138 -7.83 -15.37 1.69
C ILE A 138 -6.96 -14.12 1.55
N GLN A 139 -6.06 -13.86 2.50
CA GLN A 139 -5.16 -12.72 2.46
C GLN A 139 -4.23 -12.77 1.23
N ASN A 140 -3.56 -13.90 1.00
CA ASN A 140 -2.68 -14.06 -0.15
C ASN A 140 -3.45 -14.08 -1.48
N GLY A 141 -4.66 -14.66 -1.50
CA GLY A 141 -5.57 -14.65 -2.64
C GLY A 141 -6.05 -13.24 -3.00
N ALA A 142 -6.36 -12.40 -2.00
CA ALA A 142 -6.73 -11.01 -2.21
C ALA A 142 -5.54 -10.19 -2.78
N ILE A 143 -4.32 -10.44 -2.30
CA ILE A 143 -3.10 -9.84 -2.85
C ILE A 143 -2.92 -10.26 -4.31
N LEU A 144 -3.05 -11.56 -4.62
CA LEU A 144 -2.91 -12.08 -5.98
C LEU A 144 -3.98 -11.52 -6.92
N TYR A 145 -5.23 -11.42 -6.47
CA TYR A 145 -6.33 -10.80 -7.22
C TYR A 145 -6.03 -9.32 -7.52
N ALA A 146 -5.55 -8.58 -6.54
CA ALA A 146 -5.19 -7.18 -6.73
C ALA A 146 -4.06 -7.04 -7.77
N LEU A 147 -3.02 -7.88 -7.70
CA LEU A 147 -1.90 -7.86 -8.63
C LEU A 147 -2.27 -8.25 -10.06
N THR A 148 -3.14 -9.25 -10.25
CA THR A 148 -3.60 -9.64 -11.60
C THR A 148 -4.41 -8.55 -12.31
N ARG A 149 -5.07 -7.67 -11.54
CA ARG A 149 -5.76 -6.49 -12.09
C ARG A 149 -4.81 -5.45 -12.71
N VAL A 150 -3.54 -5.44 -12.29
CA VAL A 150 -2.52 -4.48 -12.74
C VAL A 150 -2.19 -4.63 -14.22
N GLY A 151 -2.25 -5.86 -14.77
CA GLY A 151 -1.88 -6.14 -16.17
C GLY A 151 -2.98 -5.91 -17.20
N ARG A 152 -4.22 -5.63 -16.80
CA ARG A 152 -5.38 -5.59 -17.71
C ARG A 152 -5.90 -4.17 -18.04
N ARG A 153 -5.25 -3.09 -17.58
CA ARG A 153 -5.70 -1.71 -17.85
C ARG A 153 -4.56 -0.72 -18.05
#